data_AF-W7AKQ2-F1
#
_entry.id   AF-W7AKQ2-F1
#
_cell.length_a   1.000
_cell.length_b   1.000
_cell.length_c   1.000
_cell.angle_alpha   90.00
_cell.angle_beta   90.00
_cell.angle_gamma   90.00
#
_symmetry.space_group_name_H-M   'P 1'
#
loop_
_entity.id
_entity.type
_entity.pdbx_description
1 polymer ?
#
loop_
_entity_poly.entity_id
_entity_poly.type
_entity_poly.pdbx_seq_one_letter_code
_entity_poly.pdbx_strand_id
1 'polypeptide(L)'
;MEEIELNNGELRNTTCKLDGDPKIGWLCNKNGLLLKTYGWVVQNAIGIILLIHGLKSHTRLTFMRINLKMPDNNEGLIMDTNNYYIYKNSWIDNFNKNGYSVYALDFQGHGESQSLGNLRGDFNYYDDLVDDVIQYMNQIQDEISNDNQINDESYDIVPTRKKRLPMYIIGHSMGGSIAIRILQLLRKEKENNINSGNANKYKKCKATLDNSTNINEIDNDMYYMNNSTDYGADNSCASTSATINAIVNGKDKGCYNYLDKLNIKGCVSLSGMMRLKAPFGSGNKSFKYFYIPITNFMSRVAPHTLISSEARYKRSEYVANICKYDKFRNNNGVKFKCLSELMKATITLHRDINYMPQNIPILFVHSKDDNVCCYKGTASFHNKAKVKKNELHTVDDMGHAITAEPGNEDILKKIIDWISDVRSNDEDENESEI
;
A
#
# COMPACT_ATOMS: atom_id res chain seq x y z
N MET A 1 -34.71 12.61 -48.97
CA MET A 1 -34.60 13.68 -47.95
C MET A 1 -34.79 13.00 -46.61
N GLU A 2 -33.81 12.78 -45.76
CA GLU A 2 -32.35 12.88 -45.79
C GLU A 2 -31.99 12.05 -44.54
N GLU A 3 -31.30 10.92 -44.72
CA GLU A 3 -30.79 10.14 -43.60
C GLU A 3 -29.68 10.97 -42.94
N ILE A 4 -29.88 11.34 -41.68
CA ILE A 4 -28.85 11.99 -40.88
C ILE A 4 -27.88 10.89 -40.42
N GLU A 5 -26.83 10.67 -41.21
CA GLU A 5 -25.63 9.98 -40.76
C GLU A 5 -25.00 10.78 -39.62
N LEU A 6 -25.19 10.33 -38.38
CA LEU A 6 -24.41 10.79 -37.23
C LEU A 6 -23.00 10.21 -37.35
N ASN A 7 -22.15 10.95 -38.04
CA ASN A 7 -20.72 10.71 -38.20
C ASN A 7 -20.00 10.94 -36.84
N ASN A 8 -20.14 9.99 -35.91
CA ASN A 8 -19.48 10.00 -34.59
C ASN A 8 -18.04 9.48 -34.66
N GLY A 9 -17.25 10.02 -35.60
CA GLY A 9 -15.82 9.72 -35.77
C GLY A 9 -14.87 10.63 -34.98
N GLU A 10 -15.36 11.74 -34.40
CA GLU A 10 -14.50 12.79 -33.81
C GLU A 10 -14.48 12.84 -32.27
N LEU A 11 -15.03 11.84 -31.57
CA LEU A 11 -15.00 11.77 -30.08
C LEU A 11 -13.99 10.76 -29.51
N ARG A 12 -13.05 10.27 -30.32
CA ARG A 12 -11.93 9.42 -29.88
C ARG A 12 -10.58 10.00 -30.32
N ASN A 13 -10.12 11.08 -29.68
CA ASN A 13 -8.70 11.38 -29.47
C ASN A 13 -8.47 12.74 -28.78
N THR A 14 -8.92 12.86 -27.54
CA THR A 14 -8.28 13.76 -26.57
C THR A 14 -7.80 12.92 -25.40
N THR A 15 -6.74 12.15 -25.61
CA THR A 15 -5.92 11.65 -24.50
C THR A 15 -5.42 12.86 -23.74
N CYS A 16 -6.13 13.24 -22.68
CA CYS A 16 -5.66 14.23 -21.71
C CYS A 16 -4.38 13.66 -21.10
N LYS A 17 -3.25 14.13 -21.62
CA LYS A 17 -1.92 13.71 -21.18
C LYS A 17 -1.71 14.29 -19.78
N LEU A 18 -1.66 13.43 -18.76
CA LEU A 18 -1.40 13.86 -17.39
C LEU A 18 0.02 14.46 -17.31
N ASP A 19 0.21 15.49 -16.47
CA ASP A 19 1.51 16.13 -16.33
C ASP A 19 2.58 15.15 -15.83
N GLY A 20 3.78 15.25 -16.39
CA GLY A 20 4.86 14.27 -16.18
C GLY A 20 4.75 12.97 -17.01
N ASP A 21 3.74 12.86 -17.89
CA ASP A 21 3.55 11.74 -18.82
C ASP A 21 3.66 10.32 -18.19
N PRO A 22 2.94 10.05 -17.08
CA PRO A 22 2.98 8.73 -16.47
C PRO A 22 2.44 7.64 -17.40
N LYS A 23 3.03 6.44 -17.33
CA LYS A 23 2.37 5.21 -17.73
C LYS A 23 1.14 5.02 -16.85
N ILE A 24 -0.03 5.03 -17.47
CA ILE A 24 -1.32 4.82 -16.80
C ILE A 24 -1.81 3.41 -17.06
N GLY A 25 -2.23 2.73 -15.99
CA GLY A 25 -2.79 1.39 -16.05
C GLY A 25 -3.97 1.21 -15.11
N TRP A 26 -4.44 -0.03 -15.07
CA TRP A 26 -5.48 -0.50 -14.17
C TRP A 26 -5.10 -1.85 -13.59
N LEU A 27 -5.34 -2.02 -12.30
CA LEU A 27 -5.24 -3.30 -11.59
C LEU A 27 -6.65 -3.77 -11.24
N CYS A 28 -7.04 -4.97 -11.67
CA CYS A 28 -8.27 -5.61 -11.20
C CYS A 28 -7.97 -6.36 -9.90
N ASN A 29 -8.59 -5.93 -8.79
CA ASN A 29 -8.34 -6.54 -7.50
C ASN A 29 -9.22 -7.77 -7.22
N LYS A 30 -8.99 -8.45 -6.09
CA LYS A 30 -9.74 -9.66 -5.69
C LYS A 30 -11.26 -9.46 -5.56
N ASN A 31 -11.70 -8.22 -5.39
CA ASN A 31 -13.11 -7.84 -5.29
C ASN A 31 -13.70 -7.42 -6.66
N GLY A 32 -12.93 -7.54 -7.76
CA GLY A 32 -13.34 -7.16 -9.11
C GLY A 32 -13.32 -5.64 -9.37
N LEU A 33 -12.71 -4.85 -8.49
CA LEU A 33 -12.59 -3.39 -8.67
C LEU A 33 -11.38 -3.06 -9.54
N LEU A 34 -11.57 -2.12 -10.48
CA LEU A 34 -10.49 -1.52 -11.25
C LEU A 34 -9.85 -0.38 -10.45
N LEU A 35 -8.59 -0.58 -10.08
CA LEU A 35 -7.76 0.38 -9.37
C LEU A 35 -6.82 1.08 -10.34
N LYS A 36 -6.81 2.41 -10.32
CA LYS A 36 -5.94 3.22 -11.16
C LYS A 36 -4.50 3.07 -10.72
N THR A 37 -3.61 2.79 -11.67
CA THR A 37 -2.16 2.69 -11.42
C THR A 37 -1.40 3.72 -12.24
N TYR A 38 -0.26 4.16 -11.68
CA TYR A 38 0.62 5.17 -12.26
C TYR A 38 2.07 4.68 -12.21
N GLY A 39 2.84 4.97 -13.26
CA GLY A 39 4.28 4.76 -13.33
C GLY A 39 4.98 5.92 -14.05
N TRP A 40 5.76 6.71 -13.31
CA TRP A 40 6.69 7.70 -13.88
C TRP A 40 8.06 7.04 -13.99
N VAL A 41 8.31 6.45 -15.16
CA VAL A 41 9.45 5.57 -15.43
C VAL A 41 10.60 6.37 -16.03
N VAL A 42 11.81 6.14 -15.50
CA VAL A 42 13.05 6.72 -16.03
C VAL A 42 13.89 5.65 -16.72
N GLN A 43 14.69 6.05 -17.70
CA GLN A 43 15.65 5.15 -18.34
C GLN A 43 16.74 4.75 -17.35
N ASN A 44 17.16 3.47 -17.40
CA ASN A 44 18.22 2.91 -16.56
C ASN A 44 18.00 3.15 -15.05
N ALA A 45 16.76 2.96 -14.59
CA ALA A 45 16.40 3.19 -13.20
C ALA A 45 17.28 2.40 -12.23
N ILE A 46 17.81 3.09 -11.23
CA ILE A 46 18.67 2.49 -10.18
C ILE A 46 17.85 1.78 -9.09
N GLY A 47 16.54 2.04 -9.06
CA GLY A 47 15.61 1.49 -8.09
C GLY A 47 14.17 1.92 -8.35
N ILE A 48 13.27 1.36 -7.56
CA ILE A 48 11.83 1.60 -7.61
C ILE A 48 11.40 2.33 -6.33
N ILE A 49 10.63 3.41 -6.48
CA ILE A 49 9.94 4.09 -5.38
C ILE A 49 8.46 3.75 -5.50
N LEU A 50 7.90 3.09 -4.49
CA LEU A 50 6.47 2.83 -4.39
C LEU A 50 5.83 3.85 -3.42
N LEU A 51 5.01 4.75 -3.95
CA LEU A 51 4.30 5.75 -3.17
C LEU A 51 2.88 5.27 -2.81
N ILE A 52 2.53 5.40 -1.53
CA ILE A 52 1.24 4.95 -0.98
C ILE A 52 0.54 6.12 -0.28
N HIS A 53 -0.61 6.54 -0.82
CA HIS A 53 -1.33 7.72 -0.34
C HIS A 53 -2.15 7.46 0.95
N GLY A 54 -2.67 8.53 1.55
CA GLY A 54 -3.50 8.47 2.76
C GLY A 54 -5.01 8.32 2.52
N LEU A 55 -5.77 8.12 3.59
CA LEU A 55 -7.25 8.09 3.58
C LEU A 55 -7.82 9.42 3.06
N LYS A 56 -8.85 9.36 2.21
CA LYS A 56 -9.48 10.55 1.59
C LYS A 56 -8.48 11.47 0.87
N SER A 57 -7.41 10.87 0.34
CA SER A 57 -6.50 11.47 -0.62
C SER A 57 -6.40 10.55 -1.83
N HIS A 58 -5.46 10.83 -2.72
CA HIS A 58 -5.05 9.95 -3.80
C HIS A 58 -3.62 10.29 -4.22
N THR A 59 -3.03 9.49 -5.13
CA THR A 59 -1.62 9.57 -5.51
C THR A 59 -1.20 11.00 -5.88
N ARG A 60 -1.88 11.58 -6.87
CA ARG A 60 -1.56 12.91 -7.39
C ARG A 60 -1.74 14.01 -6.34
N LEU A 61 -2.77 13.91 -5.49
CA LEU A 61 -2.99 14.89 -4.43
C LEU A 61 -1.92 14.83 -3.33
N THR A 62 -1.43 13.64 -3.00
CA THR A 62 -0.46 13.46 -1.91
C THR A 62 0.97 13.79 -2.34
N PHE A 63 1.35 13.48 -3.60
CA PHE A 63 2.76 13.49 -4.02
C PHE A 63 3.08 14.41 -5.21
N MET A 64 2.08 15.02 -5.87
CA MET A 64 2.32 16.06 -6.87
C MET A 64 2.18 17.45 -6.28
N ARG A 65 2.79 18.44 -6.92
CA ARG A 65 2.62 19.84 -6.52
C ARG A 65 1.24 20.31 -6.96
N ILE A 66 0.53 21.04 -6.12
CA ILE A 66 -0.82 21.53 -6.46
C ILE A 66 -0.73 22.92 -7.12
N ASN A 67 -1.44 23.10 -8.23
CA ASN A 67 -1.52 24.36 -8.97
C ASN A 67 -2.49 25.36 -8.29
N LEU A 68 -2.18 25.69 -7.05
CA LEU A 68 -2.96 26.58 -6.20
C LEU A 68 -2.14 27.83 -5.87
N LYS A 69 -2.65 29.01 -6.20
CA LYS A 69 -2.09 30.28 -5.72
C LYS A 69 -2.85 30.73 -4.48
N MET A 70 -2.10 31.19 -3.49
CA MET A 70 -2.65 31.83 -2.29
C MET A 70 -2.45 33.33 -2.39
N PRO A 71 -3.45 34.10 -2.87
CA PRO A 71 -3.46 35.54 -2.67
C PRO A 71 -3.60 35.85 -1.17
N ASP A 72 -3.22 37.08 -0.77
CA ASP A 72 -3.13 37.54 0.62
C ASP A 72 -4.44 37.45 1.44
N ASN A 73 -5.55 37.04 0.83
CA ASN A 73 -6.89 36.94 1.43
C ASN A 73 -7.24 35.51 1.90
N ASN A 74 -6.28 34.59 2.00
CA ASN A 74 -6.43 33.20 2.50
C ASN A 74 -7.45 32.31 1.74
N GLU A 75 -8.00 32.80 0.63
CA GLU A 75 -8.81 32.02 -0.32
C GLU A 75 -7.94 31.63 -1.52
N GLY A 76 -7.69 30.32 -1.67
CA GLY A 76 -6.87 29.82 -2.76
C GLY A 76 -7.56 29.94 -4.11
N LEU A 77 -6.82 30.42 -5.11
CA LEU A 77 -7.25 30.46 -6.50
C LEU A 77 -6.62 29.27 -7.25
N ILE A 78 -7.47 28.38 -7.76
CA ILE A 78 -7.02 27.35 -8.71
C ILE A 78 -6.64 28.06 -10.01
N MET A 79 -5.37 27.97 -10.40
CA MET A 79 -4.88 28.64 -11.60
C MET A 79 -5.30 27.95 -12.90
N ASP A 80 -5.44 26.64 -12.86
CA ASP A 80 -5.87 25.82 -14.00
C ASP A 80 -6.64 24.60 -13.49
N THR A 81 -7.92 24.55 -13.83
CA THR A 81 -8.76 23.40 -13.46
C THR A 81 -8.42 22.15 -14.27
N ASN A 82 -7.84 22.29 -15.46
CA ASN A 82 -7.41 21.16 -16.29
C ASN A 82 -6.04 20.64 -15.88
N ASN A 83 -5.15 21.50 -15.37
CA ASN A 83 -3.82 21.14 -14.88
C ASN A 83 -3.65 21.42 -13.38
N TYR A 84 -4.45 20.72 -12.56
CA TYR A 84 -4.47 20.89 -11.10
C TYR A 84 -3.25 20.28 -10.38
N TYR A 85 -2.68 19.20 -10.94
CA TYR A 85 -1.53 18.50 -10.37
C TYR A 85 -0.31 18.69 -11.26
N ILE A 86 0.76 19.25 -10.71
CA ILE A 86 1.99 19.59 -11.43
C ILE A 86 3.10 18.62 -11.05
N TYR A 87 3.71 18.02 -12.07
CA TYR A 87 4.83 17.10 -11.93
C TYR A 87 6.11 17.85 -11.54
N LYS A 88 6.42 18.97 -12.20
CA LYS A 88 7.67 19.71 -11.96
C LYS A 88 7.81 20.16 -10.50
N ASN A 89 8.97 19.84 -9.90
CA ASN A 89 9.33 20.09 -8.51
C ASN A 89 8.44 19.36 -7.48
N SER A 90 7.73 18.31 -7.91
CA SER A 90 6.99 17.42 -6.99
C SER A 90 7.90 16.36 -6.36
N TRP A 91 7.35 15.58 -5.42
CA TRP A 91 8.05 14.40 -4.88
C TRP A 91 8.47 13.44 -5.98
N ILE A 92 7.57 13.21 -6.94
CA ILE A 92 7.76 12.29 -8.07
C ILE A 92 8.92 12.76 -8.95
N ASP A 93 8.92 14.04 -9.34
CA ASP A 93 9.98 14.62 -10.17
C ASP A 93 11.35 14.58 -9.49
N ASN A 94 11.41 14.83 -8.18
CA ASN A 94 12.65 14.74 -7.43
C ASN A 94 13.19 13.29 -7.37
N PHE A 95 12.34 12.28 -7.17
CA PHE A 95 12.79 10.89 -7.23
C PHE A 95 13.26 10.50 -8.63
N ASN A 96 12.54 10.92 -9.68
CA ASN A 96 12.95 10.67 -11.07
C ASN A 96 14.29 11.34 -11.40
N LYS A 97 14.52 12.59 -10.97
CA LYS A 97 15.83 13.28 -11.11
C LYS A 97 16.96 12.57 -10.40
N ASN A 98 16.67 11.81 -9.35
CA ASN A 98 17.63 10.97 -8.62
C ASN A 98 17.71 9.53 -9.17
N GLY A 99 17.20 9.28 -10.39
CA GLY A 99 17.37 8.01 -11.10
C GLY A 99 16.42 6.88 -10.69
N TYR A 100 15.39 7.18 -9.89
CA TYR A 100 14.38 6.18 -9.50
C TYR A 100 13.17 6.22 -10.42
N SER A 101 12.61 5.05 -10.73
CA SER A 101 11.26 4.97 -11.31
C SER A 101 10.22 4.97 -10.19
N VAL A 102 9.18 5.80 -10.33
CA VAL A 102 8.16 5.99 -9.30
C VAL A 102 6.86 5.32 -9.72
N TYR A 103 6.31 4.49 -8.84
CA TYR A 103 5.04 3.80 -9.03
C TYR A 103 4.08 4.11 -7.89
N ALA A 104 2.80 4.14 -8.20
CA ALA A 104 1.73 4.37 -7.23
C ALA A 104 0.39 3.82 -7.73
N LEU A 105 -0.55 3.65 -6.82
CA LEU A 105 -1.94 3.30 -7.14
C LEU A 105 -2.89 4.15 -6.31
N ASP A 106 -4.10 4.38 -6.83
CA ASP A 106 -5.20 4.92 -6.04
C ASP A 106 -5.96 3.77 -5.37
N PHE A 107 -6.20 3.85 -4.05
CA PHE A 107 -6.94 2.83 -3.32
C PHE A 107 -8.39 2.69 -3.80
N GLN A 108 -9.03 1.56 -3.50
CA GLN A 108 -10.48 1.40 -3.69
C GLN A 108 -11.24 2.62 -3.14
N GLY A 109 -12.10 3.17 -3.99
CA GLY A 109 -12.92 4.36 -3.73
C GLY A 109 -12.18 5.68 -3.59
N HIS A 110 -10.88 5.74 -3.85
CA HIS A 110 -10.06 6.94 -3.84
C HIS A 110 -9.63 7.34 -5.26
N GLY A 111 -9.26 8.61 -5.46
CA GLY A 111 -8.67 9.10 -6.71
C GLY A 111 -9.52 8.81 -7.95
N GLU A 112 -8.98 8.03 -8.88
CA GLU A 112 -9.70 7.53 -10.07
C GLU A 112 -10.12 6.05 -9.97
N SER A 113 -9.76 5.36 -8.89
CA SER A 113 -10.11 3.94 -8.68
C SER A 113 -11.58 3.74 -8.39
N GLN A 114 -12.13 2.60 -8.78
CA GLN A 114 -13.52 2.24 -8.49
C GLN A 114 -13.77 2.07 -6.98
N SER A 115 -15.00 2.38 -6.54
CA SER A 115 -15.46 2.19 -5.16
C SER A 115 -16.38 0.99 -5.04
N LEU A 116 -16.31 0.31 -3.89
CA LEU A 116 -17.33 -0.65 -3.48
C LEU A 116 -18.54 0.12 -2.96
N GLY A 117 -19.45 0.49 -3.88
CA GLY A 117 -20.62 1.33 -3.63
C GLY A 117 -20.41 2.81 -3.97
N ASN A 118 -21.37 3.66 -3.62
CA ASN A 118 -21.44 5.05 -4.11
C ASN A 118 -20.60 6.05 -3.31
N LEU A 119 -20.12 5.68 -2.12
CA LEU A 119 -19.36 6.60 -1.27
C LEU A 119 -17.87 6.57 -1.63
N ARG A 120 -17.36 7.70 -2.10
CA ARG A 120 -15.93 7.95 -2.33
C ARG A 120 -15.18 8.16 -1.01
N GLY A 121 -13.89 7.79 -0.97
CA GLY A 121 -13.02 7.94 0.21
C GLY A 121 -13.35 6.99 1.35
N ASP A 122 -13.85 5.80 1.03
CA ASP A 122 -14.35 4.79 1.97
C ASP A 122 -13.98 3.38 1.50
N PHE A 123 -13.85 2.44 2.44
CA PHE A 123 -13.51 1.04 2.19
C PHE A 123 -14.11 0.12 3.26
N ASN A 124 -14.22 -1.17 2.95
CA ASN A 124 -14.89 -2.15 3.82
C ASN A 124 -13.93 -2.97 4.70
N TYR A 125 -12.73 -3.27 4.23
CA TYR A 125 -11.72 -4.04 4.95
C TYR A 125 -10.35 -3.42 4.72
N TYR A 126 -9.58 -3.24 5.80
CA TYR A 126 -8.27 -2.59 5.70
C TYR A 126 -7.23 -3.45 5.00
N ASP A 127 -7.19 -4.76 5.32
CA ASP A 127 -6.22 -5.67 4.71
C ASP A 127 -6.50 -5.89 3.20
N ASP A 128 -7.70 -5.59 2.68
CA ASP A 128 -7.94 -5.56 1.22
C ASP A 128 -7.07 -4.49 0.54
N LEU A 129 -6.89 -3.31 1.16
CA LEU A 129 -6.00 -2.27 0.65
C LEU A 129 -4.54 -2.73 0.63
N VAL A 130 -4.16 -3.53 1.63
CA VAL A 130 -2.80 -4.06 1.76
C VAL A 130 -2.54 -5.10 0.66
N ASP A 131 -3.51 -5.99 0.43
CA ASP A 131 -3.47 -7.00 -0.63
C ASP A 131 -3.38 -6.34 -2.01
N ASP A 132 -4.18 -5.29 -2.25
CA ASP A 132 -4.16 -4.53 -3.51
C ASP A 132 -2.76 -3.95 -3.80
N VAL A 133 -2.09 -3.40 -2.78
CA VAL A 133 -0.73 -2.86 -2.92
C VAL A 133 0.27 -3.99 -3.19
N ILE A 134 0.19 -5.10 -2.47
CA ILE A 134 1.12 -6.23 -2.69
C ILE A 134 0.90 -6.84 -4.09
N GLN A 135 -0.34 -6.94 -4.55
CA GLN A 135 -0.66 -7.36 -5.91
C GLN A 135 0.00 -6.44 -6.94
N TYR A 136 -0.09 -5.11 -6.73
CA TYR A 136 0.57 -4.15 -7.63
C TYR A 136 2.10 -4.24 -7.58
N MET A 137 2.70 -4.42 -6.39
CA MET A 137 4.15 -4.61 -6.24
C MET A 137 4.66 -5.81 -7.06
N ASN A 138 3.87 -6.89 -7.11
CA ASN A 138 4.19 -8.05 -7.94
C ASN A 138 4.11 -7.73 -9.42
N GLN A 139 3.04 -7.05 -9.85
CA GLN A 139 2.87 -6.63 -11.23
C GLN A 139 4.03 -5.74 -11.70
N ILE A 140 4.46 -4.77 -10.88
CA ILE A 140 5.62 -3.91 -11.20
C ILE A 140 6.87 -4.76 -11.44
N GLN A 141 7.16 -5.70 -10.55
CA GLN A 141 8.35 -6.55 -10.68
C GLN A 141 8.28 -7.48 -11.91
N ASP A 142 7.09 -7.95 -12.27
CA ASP A 142 6.90 -8.80 -13.43
C ASP A 142 6.99 -7.98 -14.74
N GLU A 143 6.46 -6.75 -14.78
CA GLU A 143 6.60 -5.83 -15.90
C GLU A 143 8.08 -5.50 -16.17
N ILE A 144 8.83 -5.13 -15.12
CA ILE A 144 10.26 -4.82 -15.24
C ILE A 144 11.05 -6.05 -15.69
N SER A 145 10.66 -7.25 -15.26
CA SER A 145 11.32 -8.49 -15.68
C SER A 145 11.09 -8.78 -17.17
N ASN A 146 9.90 -8.49 -17.70
CA ASN A 146 9.53 -8.76 -19.10
C ASN A 146 10.15 -7.75 -20.08
N ASP A 147 10.17 -6.45 -19.74
CA ASP A 147 10.76 -5.40 -20.59
C ASP A 147 12.26 -5.66 -20.86
N ASN A 148 12.94 -6.35 -19.94
CA ASN A 148 14.34 -6.72 -20.08
C ASN A 148 14.57 -7.93 -21.01
N GLN A 149 13.55 -8.74 -21.33
CA GLN A 149 13.70 -9.90 -22.21
C GLN A 149 13.59 -9.55 -23.71
N ILE A 150 12.88 -8.48 -24.06
CA ILE A 150 12.63 -8.10 -25.46
C ILE A 150 13.89 -7.52 -26.13
N ASN A 151 14.88 -7.06 -25.34
CA ASN A 151 16.09 -6.42 -25.85
C ASN A 151 17.28 -7.38 -26.03
N ASP A 152 17.12 -8.68 -25.76
CA ASP A 152 18.21 -9.67 -25.80
C ASP A 152 17.99 -10.66 -26.96
N GLU A 153 18.10 -10.17 -28.20
CA GLU A 153 18.45 -11.04 -29.34
C GLU A 153 19.94 -11.40 -29.23
N SER A 154 20.27 -12.28 -28.29
CA SER A 154 21.63 -12.77 -28.11
C SER A 154 21.61 -14.26 -27.74
N TYR A 155 22.10 -15.07 -28.67
CA TYR A 155 22.33 -16.50 -28.48
C TYR A 155 23.49 -16.70 -27.50
N ASP A 156 23.22 -16.74 -26.20
CA ASP A 156 24.15 -17.32 -25.23
C ASP A 156 23.44 -18.12 -24.13
N ILE A 157 23.84 -19.38 -24.01
CA ILE A 157 23.22 -20.42 -23.19
C ILE A 157 23.73 -20.30 -21.74
N VAL A 158 23.38 -19.23 -21.03
CA VAL A 158 23.24 -19.19 -19.57
C VAL A 158 22.25 -18.06 -19.23
N PRO A 159 21.05 -18.32 -18.67
CA PRO A 159 20.19 -17.23 -18.23
C PRO A 159 20.82 -16.60 -16.98
N THR A 160 21.65 -15.57 -17.17
CA THR A 160 22.03 -14.65 -16.10
C THR A 160 20.75 -13.93 -15.68
N ARG A 161 20.07 -14.45 -14.64
CA ARG A 161 18.89 -13.79 -14.06
C ARG A 161 19.30 -12.38 -13.63
N LYS A 162 18.98 -11.38 -14.45
CA LYS A 162 19.25 -9.97 -14.17
C LYS A 162 18.64 -9.61 -12.81
N LYS A 163 19.46 -9.06 -11.92
CA LYS A 163 19.10 -8.75 -10.53
C LYS A 163 17.88 -7.82 -10.53
N ARG A 164 16.82 -8.17 -9.80
CA ARG A 164 15.62 -7.33 -9.66
C ARG A 164 16.01 -5.96 -9.09
N LEU A 165 15.37 -4.89 -9.55
CA LEU A 165 15.65 -3.55 -9.02
C LEU A 165 15.23 -3.45 -7.53
N PRO A 166 16.02 -2.74 -6.70
CA PRO A 166 15.67 -2.52 -5.31
C PRO A 166 14.41 -1.65 -5.21
N MET A 167 13.49 -2.02 -4.32
CA MET A 167 12.22 -1.32 -4.09
C MET A 167 12.22 -0.64 -2.72
N TYR A 168 11.83 0.63 -2.69
CA TYR A 168 11.64 1.41 -1.47
C TYR A 168 10.18 1.82 -1.37
N ILE A 169 9.55 1.53 -0.23
CA ILE A 169 8.13 1.79 0.01
C ILE A 169 8.00 3.07 0.83
N ILE A 170 7.19 4.02 0.38
CA ILE A 170 6.96 5.29 1.08
C ILE A 170 5.46 5.50 1.20
N GLY A 171 4.97 5.56 2.44
CA GLY A 171 3.55 5.72 2.71
C GLY A 171 3.23 6.92 3.57
N HIS A 172 2.17 7.66 3.24
CA HIS A 172 1.65 8.77 4.06
C HIS A 172 0.38 8.37 4.82
N SER A 173 0.31 8.72 6.11
CA SER A 173 -0.89 8.51 6.95
C SER A 173 -1.33 7.04 6.99
N MET A 174 -2.54 6.74 6.52
CA MET A 174 -3.02 5.38 6.30
C MET A 174 -2.05 4.57 5.40
N GLY A 175 -1.52 5.17 4.34
CA GLY A 175 -0.51 4.56 3.48
C GLY A 175 0.79 4.23 4.22
N GLY A 176 1.19 5.05 5.20
CA GLY A 176 2.35 4.76 6.05
C GLY A 176 2.14 3.54 6.94
N SER A 177 0.93 3.39 7.48
CA SER A 177 0.57 2.16 8.21
C SER A 177 0.46 0.93 7.30
N ILE A 178 -0.01 1.10 6.06
CA ILE A 178 -0.07 0.01 5.06
C ILE A 178 1.35 -0.44 4.70
N ALA A 179 2.29 0.48 4.46
CA ALA A 179 3.69 0.15 4.20
C ALA A 179 4.30 -0.74 5.29
N ILE A 180 4.10 -0.39 6.56
CA ILE A 180 4.54 -1.20 7.72
C ILE A 180 3.79 -2.54 7.76
N ARG A 181 2.48 -2.55 7.50
CA ARG A 181 1.66 -3.76 7.49
C ARG A 181 2.10 -4.76 6.43
N ILE A 182 2.49 -4.30 5.23
CA ILE A 182 3.06 -5.13 4.17
C ILE A 182 4.28 -5.88 4.69
N LEU A 183 5.23 -5.17 5.33
CA LEU A 183 6.42 -5.80 5.89
C LEU A 183 6.09 -6.89 6.92
N GLN A 184 5.10 -6.64 7.78
CA GLN A 184 4.64 -7.62 8.77
C GLN A 184 4.05 -8.87 8.12
N LEU A 185 3.17 -8.70 7.12
CA LEU A 185 2.52 -9.80 6.44
C LEU A 185 3.53 -10.67 5.69
N LEU A 186 4.43 -10.05 4.92
CA LEU A 186 5.42 -10.79 4.15
C LEU A 186 6.43 -11.53 5.05
N ARG A 187 6.81 -10.97 6.20
CA ARG A 187 7.65 -11.68 7.19
C ARG A 187 6.90 -12.84 7.83
N LYS A 188 5.67 -12.61 8.26
CA LYS A 188 4.83 -13.65 8.86
C LYS A 188 4.62 -14.83 7.91
N GLU A 189 4.39 -14.56 6.64
CA GLU A 189 4.24 -15.59 5.63
C GLU A 189 5.57 -16.34 5.38
N LYS A 190 6.71 -15.63 5.31
CA LYS A 190 8.03 -16.26 5.22
C LYS A 190 8.28 -17.23 6.39
N GLU A 191 7.95 -16.84 7.62
CA GLU A 191 8.05 -17.72 8.80
C GLU A 191 7.12 -18.93 8.73
N ASN A 192 5.86 -18.74 8.30
CA ASN A 192 4.90 -19.83 8.13
C ASN A 192 5.33 -20.85 7.06
N ASN A 193 5.91 -20.38 5.96
CA ASN A 193 6.40 -21.24 4.89
C ASN A 193 7.64 -22.03 5.32
N ILE A 194 8.55 -21.44 6.09
CA ILE A 194 9.68 -22.16 6.70
C ILE A 194 9.17 -23.24 7.65
N ASN A 195 8.19 -22.92 8.50
CA ASN A 195 7.64 -23.85 9.48
C ASN A 195 6.89 -25.02 8.82
N SER A 196 6.09 -24.76 7.78
CA SER A 196 5.40 -25.82 7.02
C SER A 196 6.37 -26.68 6.19
N GLY A 197 7.39 -26.08 5.58
CA GLY A 197 8.47 -26.80 4.91
C GLY A 197 9.25 -27.70 5.87
N ASN A 198 9.57 -27.21 7.06
CA ASN A 198 10.19 -27.99 8.13
C ASN A 198 9.27 -29.11 8.61
N ALA A 199 7.98 -28.86 8.85
CA ALA A 199 7.02 -29.89 9.24
C ALA A 199 6.91 -31.00 8.19
N ASN A 200 6.92 -30.66 6.91
CA ASN A 200 6.95 -31.64 5.81
C ASN A 200 8.28 -32.39 5.73
N LYS A 201 9.42 -31.72 6.02
CA LYS A 201 10.73 -32.37 6.13
C LYS A 201 10.79 -33.33 7.31
N TYR A 202 10.26 -32.95 8.47
CA TYR A 202 10.14 -33.83 9.65
C TYR A 202 9.21 -35.01 9.38
N LYS A 203 8.08 -34.82 8.70
CA LYS A 203 7.21 -35.94 8.27
C LYS A 203 7.92 -36.87 7.27
N LYS A 204 8.69 -36.33 6.32
CA LYS A 204 9.47 -37.11 5.36
C LYS A 204 10.63 -37.85 6.03
N CYS A 205 11.35 -37.21 6.94
CA CYS A 205 12.41 -37.81 7.74
C CYS A 205 11.86 -38.88 8.68
N LYS A 206 10.69 -38.66 9.30
CA LYS A 206 10.00 -39.66 10.13
C LYS A 206 9.54 -40.88 9.30
N ALA A 207 8.94 -40.67 8.14
CA ALA A 207 8.60 -41.75 7.21
C ALA A 207 9.84 -42.50 6.65
N THR A 208 11.00 -41.85 6.60
CA THR A 208 12.27 -42.49 6.19
C THR A 208 12.93 -43.24 7.36
N LEU A 209 12.76 -42.75 8.60
CA LEU A 209 13.24 -43.41 9.81
C LEU A 209 12.40 -44.65 10.14
N ASP A 210 11.08 -44.55 9.99
CA ASP A 210 10.11 -45.63 10.20
C ASP A 210 10.24 -46.75 9.13
N ASN A 211 10.93 -46.48 8.01
CA ASN A 211 11.25 -47.46 6.96
C ASN A 211 12.59 -48.20 7.18
N SER A 212 13.32 -47.95 8.29
CA SER A 212 14.66 -48.53 8.53
C SER A 212 14.78 -49.50 9.70
N THR A 213 13.68 -49.96 10.29
CA THR A 213 13.71 -51.03 11.31
C THR A 213 12.79 -52.19 10.94
N ASN A 214 13.44 -53.25 10.44
CA ASN A 214 13.09 -54.67 10.41
C ASN A 214 11.61 -55.13 10.60
N ILE A 215 11.12 -55.78 9.55
CA ILE A 215 10.72 -57.21 9.48
C ILE A 215 10.53 -57.93 10.84
N ASN A 216 9.30 -58.48 10.99
CA ASN A 216 8.77 -59.54 11.87
C ASN A 216 8.43 -59.19 13.34
N GLU A 217 7.14 -58.97 13.64
CA GLU A 217 6.24 -59.95 14.33
C GLU A 217 4.82 -59.35 14.59
N ILE A 218 3.83 -59.99 13.96
CA ILE A 218 2.45 -60.37 14.35
C ILE A 218 1.61 -59.49 15.34
N ASP A 219 0.47 -59.04 14.80
CA ASP A 219 -0.89 -58.77 15.35
C ASP A 219 -1.12 -58.33 16.81
N ASN A 220 -1.76 -57.17 16.99
CA ASN A 220 -3.22 -57.08 17.23
C ASN A 220 -3.74 -55.62 17.34
N ASP A 221 -4.97 -55.46 16.88
CA ASP A 221 -5.85 -54.29 16.75
C ASP A 221 -5.84 -53.17 17.81
N MET A 222 -6.04 -51.91 17.36
CA MET A 222 -7.20 -51.08 17.78
C MET A 222 -7.36 -49.76 16.98
N TYR A 223 -8.39 -49.76 16.11
CA TYR A 223 -9.31 -48.68 15.69
C TYR A 223 -8.83 -47.21 15.53
N TYR A 224 -8.77 -46.77 14.27
CA TYR A 224 -9.00 -45.39 13.84
C TYR A 224 -10.48 -45.17 13.49
N MET A 225 -11.08 -44.11 14.02
CA MET A 225 -12.34 -43.54 13.50
C MET A 225 -12.09 -42.10 13.06
N ASN A 226 -12.10 -41.90 11.75
CA ASN A 226 -12.26 -40.61 11.08
C ASN A 226 -13.75 -40.29 11.01
N ASN A 227 -14.16 -39.09 11.41
CA ASN A 227 -15.45 -38.53 11.04
C ASN A 227 -15.25 -37.26 10.23
N SER A 228 -15.43 -37.40 8.92
CA SER A 228 -15.86 -36.34 8.02
C SER A 228 -17.35 -36.08 8.22
N THR A 229 -17.76 -34.83 8.34
CA THR A 229 -19.14 -34.43 8.03
C THR A 229 -19.12 -33.31 7.00
N ASP A 230 -19.49 -33.75 5.81
CA ASP A 230 -19.95 -33.01 4.66
C ASP A 230 -21.26 -32.26 4.99
N TYR A 231 -21.40 -31.03 4.48
CA TYR A 231 -22.69 -30.37 4.26
C TYR A 231 -22.53 -29.42 3.07
N GLY A 232 -23.00 -29.87 1.91
CA GLY A 232 -23.21 -29.05 0.73
C GLY A 232 -24.50 -28.21 0.82
N ALA A 233 -24.52 -27.13 0.04
CA ALA A 233 -25.71 -26.57 -0.58
C ALA A 233 -25.31 -25.65 -1.75
N ASP A 234 -25.42 -26.22 -2.94
CA ASP A 234 -26.06 -25.68 -4.15
C ASP A 234 -25.58 -24.37 -4.80
N ASN A 235 -24.86 -24.57 -5.91
CA ASN A 235 -24.77 -23.66 -7.04
C ASN A 235 -26.07 -23.66 -7.85
N SER A 236 -26.60 -22.47 -8.17
CA SER A 236 -27.31 -22.27 -9.44
C SER A 236 -26.85 -20.94 -10.06
N CYS A 237 -25.96 -21.06 -11.05
CA CYS A 237 -25.56 -19.98 -11.94
C CYS A 237 -26.23 -20.26 -13.30
N ALA A 238 -27.18 -19.41 -13.67
CA ALA A 238 -27.68 -19.35 -15.04
C ALA A 238 -26.74 -18.45 -15.85
N SER A 239 -26.20 -19.04 -16.92
CA SER A 239 -25.30 -18.40 -17.88
C SER A 239 -26.07 -17.56 -18.89
N THR A 240 -25.57 -16.36 -19.22
CA THR A 240 -25.62 -15.83 -20.59
C THR A 240 -24.37 -14.99 -20.87
N SER A 241 -23.87 -15.21 -22.09
CA SER A 241 -22.54 -14.94 -22.64
C SER A 241 -22.18 -13.48 -22.93
N ALA A 242 -20.92 -13.11 -22.70
CA ALA A 242 -20.08 -12.39 -23.67
C ALA A 242 -18.59 -12.53 -23.30
N THR A 243 -17.80 -12.91 -24.30
CA THR A 243 -16.41 -13.37 -24.28
C THR A 243 -15.38 -12.33 -23.80
N ILE A 244 -14.63 -12.62 -22.73
CA ILE A 244 -13.25 -12.11 -22.53
C ILE A 244 -12.42 -13.24 -21.90
N ASN A 245 -11.37 -13.66 -22.60
CA ASN A 245 -10.38 -14.62 -22.14
C ASN A 245 -9.60 -14.07 -20.94
N ALA A 246 -9.98 -14.47 -19.73
CA ALA A 246 -9.12 -14.43 -18.56
C ALA A 246 -9.08 -15.84 -17.98
N ILE A 247 -7.91 -16.49 -18.06
CA ILE A 247 -7.65 -17.77 -17.40
C ILE A 247 -7.65 -17.50 -15.89
N VAL A 248 -8.82 -17.62 -15.26
CA VAL A 248 -8.94 -17.67 -13.81
C VAL A 248 -8.53 -19.07 -13.38
N ASN A 249 -7.25 -19.25 -13.06
CA ASN A 249 -6.79 -20.45 -12.38
C ASN A 249 -7.21 -20.37 -10.91
N GLY A 250 -8.43 -20.86 -10.63
CA GLY A 250 -8.92 -21.13 -9.30
C GLY A 250 -8.14 -22.27 -8.65
N LYS A 251 -7.02 -21.95 -8.00
CA LYS A 251 -6.46 -22.68 -6.87
C LYS A 251 -5.83 -21.64 -5.95
N ASP A 252 -6.40 -21.51 -4.76
CA ASP A 252 -5.89 -20.72 -3.63
C ASP A 252 -4.45 -21.18 -3.32
N LYS A 253 -3.46 -20.55 -3.96
CA LYS A 253 -2.03 -20.77 -3.79
C LYS A 253 -1.46 -19.42 -3.32
N GLY A 254 -1.00 -19.38 -2.06
CA GLY A 254 -0.41 -18.25 -1.34
C GLY A 254 -0.25 -16.94 -2.14
N CYS A 255 -1.10 -15.96 -1.84
CA CYS A 255 -1.20 -14.68 -2.55
C CYS A 255 -0.04 -13.69 -2.33
N TYR A 256 1.01 -14.07 -1.60
CA TYR A 256 2.11 -13.18 -1.29
C TYR A 256 3.41 -13.77 -1.84
N ASN A 257 4.09 -12.97 -2.66
CA ASN A 257 5.44 -13.26 -3.06
C ASN A 257 6.36 -12.83 -1.92
N TYR A 258 7.22 -13.75 -1.47
CA TYR A 258 8.14 -13.58 -0.35
C TYR A 258 8.90 -12.23 -0.38
N LEU A 259 9.24 -11.69 0.79
CA LEU A 259 10.09 -10.48 0.96
C LEU A 259 11.24 -10.41 -0.05
N ASP A 260 11.94 -11.53 -0.25
CA ASP A 260 13.13 -11.62 -1.11
C ASP A 260 12.77 -11.46 -2.60
N LYS A 261 11.55 -11.83 -3.01
CA LYS A 261 11.07 -11.71 -4.40
C LYS A 261 10.75 -10.26 -4.75
N LEU A 262 10.28 -9.45 -3.80
CA LEU A 262 9.95 -8.05 -4.03
C LEU A 262 11.17 -7.11 -3.97
N ASN A 263 12.33 -7.62 -3.52
CA ASN A 263 13.58 -6.88 -3.33
C ASN A 263 13.39 -5.55 -2.56
N ILE A 264 12.65 -5.59 -1.45
CA ILE A 264 12.39 -4.41 -0.63
C ILE A 264 13.65 -4.06 0.16
N LYS A 265 14.18 -2.85 -0.06
CA LYS A 265 15.43 -2.37 0.57
C LYS A 265 15.23 -1.26 1.59
N GLY A 266 14.04 -0.68 1.67
CA GLY A 266 13.72 0.29 2.72
C GLY A 266 12.24 0.64 2.78
N CYS A 267 11.81 1.12 3.94
CA CYS A 267 10.44 1.57 4.15
C CYS A 267 10.41 2.90 4.88
N VAL A 268 9.63 3.85 4.38
CA VAL A 268 9.43 5.17 4.95
C VAL A 268 7.96 5.36 5.33
N SER A 269 7.72 5.67 6.60
CA SER A 269 6.37 5.93 7.13
C SER A 269 6.22 7.41 7.49
N LEU A 270 5.52 8.16 6.64
CA LEU A 270 5.24 9.60 6.77
C LEU A 270 3.94 9.83 7.53
N SER A 271 4.00 10.46 8.70
CA SER A 271 2.85 10.68 9.59
C SER A 271 1.98 9.42 9.77
N GLY A 272 2.64 8.25 9.85
CA GLY A 272 1.97 6.95 9.76
C GLY A 272 0.88 6.77 10.80
N MET A 273 -0.23 6.13 10.39
CA MET A 273 -1.38 5.87 11.27
C MET A 273 -1.09 4.71 12.25
N MET A 274 -0.08 4.89 13.10
CA MET A 274 0.23 3.96 14.20
C MET A 274 -0.82 4.08 15.30
N ARG A 275 -1.24 5.32 15.60
CA ARG A 275 -2.30 5.60 16.57
C ARG A 275 -3.07 6.84 16.16
N LEU A 276 -4.39 6.72 16.07
CA LEU A 276 -5.28 7.87 15.87
C LEU A 276 -5.30 8.78 17.10
N LYS A 277 -5.35 10.09 16.89
CA LYS A 277 -5.54 11.06 17.97
C LYS A 277 -6.99 10.96 18.47
N ALA A 278 -7.15 10.83 19.78
CA ALA A 278 -8.48 10.69 20.36
C ALA A 278 -9.25 12.01 20.29
N PRO A 279 -10.59 11.98 20.16
CA PRO A 279 -11.41 13.19 20.22
C PRO A 279 -11.22 13.93 21.56
N PHE A 280 -11.27 15.27 21.51
CA PHE A 280 -11.22 16.16 22.68
C PHE A 280 -9.99 16.03 23.59
N GLY A 281 -8.85 15.61 23.04
CA GLY A 281 -7.63 15.41 23.84
C GLY A 281 -7.75 14.29 24.87
N SER A 282 -8.76 13.43 24.74
CA SER A 282 -8.96 12.32 25.67
C SER A 282 -7.75 11.38 25.67
N GLY A 283 -7.34 10.95 26.87
CA GLY A 283 -6.15 10.12 27.02
C GLY A 283 -6.30 8.73 26.37
N ASN A 284 -5.18 8.03 26.22
CA ASN A 284 -5.12 6.68 25.63
C ASN A 284 -6.10 5.67 26.29
N LYS A 285 -6.38 5.85 27.60
CA LYS A 285 -7.35 5.03 28.34
C LYS A 285 -8.76 5.15 27.75
N SER A 286 -9.23 6.37 27.49
CA SER A 286 -10.58 6.58 26.97
C SER A 286 -10.72 6.04 25.55
N PHE A 287 -9.69 6.23 24.72
CA PHE A 287 -9.62 5.66 23.37
C PHE A 287 -9.77 4.14 23.38
N LYS A 288 -9.03 3.47 24.28
CA LYS A 288 -9.04 2.01 24.42
C LYS A 288 -10.37 1.47 24.96
N TYR A 289 -10.89 2.05 26.04
CA TYR A 289 -12.00 1.45 26.81
C TYR A 289 -13.39 1.93 26.37
N PHE A 290 -13.51 3.07 25.68
CA PHE A 290 -14.81 3.58 25.24
C PHE A 290 -14.91 3.64 23.72
N TYR A 291 -13.99 4.34 23.05
CA TYR A 291 -14.13 4.60 21.62
C TYR A 291 -14.04 3.32 20.78
N ILE A 292 -13.08 2.42 21.04
CA ILE A 292 -12.95 1.16 20.29
C ILE A 292 -14.19 0.26 20.43
N PRO A 293 -14.70 -0.05 21.65
CA PRO A 293 -15.93 -0.84 21.79
C PRO A 293 -17.14 -0.20 21.12
N ILE A 294 -17.33 1.11 21.28
CA ILE A 294 -18.46 1.83 20.68
C ILE A 294 -18.38 1.81 19.15
N THR A 295 -17.23 2.11 18.56
CA THR A 295 -17.09 2.10 17.09
C THR A 295 -17.26 0.69 16.51
N ASN A 296 -16.80 -0.35 17.22
CA ASN A 296 -17.01 -1.74 16.82
C ASN A 296 -18.47 -2.17 16.94
N PHE A 297 -19.21 -1.67 17.92
CA PHE A 297 -20.65 -1.90 18.02
C PHE A 297 -21.40 -1.19 16.90
N MET A 298 -21.10 0.10 16.68
CA MET A 298 -21.74 0.91 15.64
C MET A 298 -21.39 0.43 14.23
N SER A 299 -20.22 -0.19 14.01
CA SER A 299 -19.89 -0.79 12.72
C SER A 299 -20.71 -2.05 12.41
N ARG A 300 -21.42 -2.62 13.39
CA ARG A 300 -22.36 -3.74 13.18
C ARG A 300 -23.80 -3.27 13.08
N VAL A 301 -24.20 -2.31 13.93
CA VAL A 301 -25.59 -1.84 14.01
C VAL A 301 -25.91 -0.78 12.95
N ALA A 302 -24.95 0.09 12.65
CA ALA A 302 -25.12 1.20 11.72
C ALA A 302 -23.88 1.37 10.80
N PRO A 303 -23.46 0.30 10.08
CA PRO A 303 -22.22 0.28 9.31
C PRO A 303 -22.11 1.42 8.29
N HIS A 304 -23.23 1.85 7.72
CA HIS A 304 -23.29 2.84 6.65
C HIS A 304 -23.54 4.28 7.12
N THR A 305 -23.75 4.50 8.42
CA THR A 305 -23.94 5.85 8.96
C THR A 305 -22.64 6.63 8.88
N LEU A 306 -22.74 7.86 8.36
CA LEU A 306 -21.61 8.75 8.16
C LEU A 306 -21.25 9.50 9.45
N ILE A 307 -19.96 9.57 9.72
CA ILE A 307 -19.38 10.35 10.80
C ILE A 307 -18.63 11.52 10.17
N SER A 308 -19.03 12.75 10.49
CA SER A 308 -18.33 13.94 10.00
C SER A 308 -16.84 13.91 10.36
N SER A 309 -15.99 14.05 9.35
CA SER A 309 -14.53 14.08 9.50
C SER A 309 -13.95 15.50 9.47
N GLU A 310 -14.71 16.52 9.05
CA GLU A 310 -14.14 17.83 8.71
C GLU A 310 -13.96 18.77 9.91
N ALA A 311 -14.88 18.77 10.88
CA ALA A 311 -14.88 19.77 11.95
C ALA A 311 -13.79 19.58 13.04
N ARG A 312 -12.80 18.70 12.84
CA ARG A 312 -11.97 18.18 13.95
C ARG A 312 -10.46 18.40 13.85
N TYR A 313 -9.95 18.97 12.76
CA TYR A 313 -8.50 19.10 12.55
C TYR A 313 -8.10 20.51 12.13
N LYS A 314 -7.14 21.10 12.86
CA LYS A 314 -6.48 22.35 12.46
C LYS A 314 -5.58 22.03 11.27
N ARG A 315 -5.99 22.43 10.07
CA ARG A 315 -5.15 22.37 8.86
C ARG A 315 -4.50 23.73 8.66
N SER A 316 -3.34 23.78 8.01
CA SER A 316 -2.92 25.03 7.40
C SER A 316 -3.96 25.48 6.38
N GLU A 317 -4.06 26.79 6.15
CA GLU A 317 -4.97 27.34 5.14
C GLU A 317 -4.63 26.79 3.75
N TYR A 318 -3.34 26.53 3.50
CA TYR A 318 -2.86 25.86 2.30
C TYR A 318 -3.49 24.49 2.08
N VAL A 319 -3.33 23.59 3.05
CA VAL A 319 -3.88 22.24 2.98
C VAL A 319 -5.42 22.25 2.97
N ALA A 320 -6.05 23.18 3.69
CA ALA A 320 -7.51 23.32 3.69
C ALA A 320 -8.05 23.68 2.30
N ASN A 321 -7.41 24.61 1.58
CA ASN A 321 -7.83 24.98 0.23
C ASN A 321 -7.55 23.87 -0.79
N ILE A 322 -6.38 23.20 -0.72
CA ILE A 322 -6.13 22.00 -1.54
C ILE A 322 -7.27 20.99 -1.38
N CYS A 323 -7.61 20.68 -0.12
CA CYS A 323 -8.67 19.76 0.24
C CYS A 323 -10.06 20.18 -0.27
N LYS A 324 -10.35 21.49 -0.31
CA LYS A 324 -11.64 22.05 -0.74
C LYS A 324 -11.82 21.93 -2.25
N TYR A 325 -10.74 22.14 -2.99
CA TYR A 325 -10.76 22.28 -4.45
C TYR A 325 -10.39 21.01 -5.21
N ASP A 326 -9.89 19.98 -4.53
CA ASP A 326 -9.58 18.71 -5.16
C ASP A 326 -10.84 18.02 -5.73
N LYS A 327 -10.75 17.58 -6.99
CA LYS A 327 -11.89 17.03 -7.74
C LYS A 327 -12.29 15.62 -7.31
N PHE A 328 -11.35 14.82 -6.80
CA PHE A 328 -11.56 13.40 -6.52
C PHE A 328 -11.81 13.13 -5.04
N ARG A 329 -11.57 14.14 -4.20
CA ARG A 329 -11.80 14.07 -2.77
C ARG A 329 -13.27 14.17 -2.42
N ASN A 330 -13.69 13.32 -1.50
CA ASN A 330 -14.99 13.41 -0.87
C ASN A 330 -14.85 14.03 0.52
N ASN A 331 -15.46 15.20 0.69
CA ASN A 331 -15.48 15.94 1.94
C ASN A 331 -16.62 15.50 2.88
N ASN A 332 -17.52 14.61 2.44
CA ASN A 332 -18.52 13.97 3.31
C ASN A 332 -17.85 13.15 4.42
N GLY A 333 -18.63 12.64 5.39
CA GLY A 333 -18.12 11.81 6.49
C GLY A 333 -17.49 10.47 6.07
N VAL A 334 -16.93 9.73 7.02
CA VAL A 334 -16.54 8.31 6.85
C VAL A 334 -17.62 7.40 7.42
N LYS A 335 -17.83 6.21 6.86
CA LYS A 335 -18.73 5.23 7.46
C LYS A 335 -18.17 4.69 8.79
N PHE A 336 -19.04 4.30 9.72
CA PHE A 336 -18.62 3.59 10.94
C PHE A 336 -17.82 2.32 10.64
N LYS A 337 -18.18 1.59 9.57
CA LYS A 337 -17.43 0.42 9.12
C LYS A 337 -15.99 0.77 8.79
N CYS A 338 -15.76 1.76 7.92
CA CYS A 338 -14.41 2.24 7.58
C CYS A 338 -13.64 2.70 8.83
N LEU A 339 -14.26 3.51 9.71
CA LEU A 339 -13.61 3.95 10.95
C LEU A 339 -13.20 2.78 11.87
N SER A 340 -14.06 1.77 12.00
CA SER A 340 -13.77 0.57 12.78
C SER A 340 -12.60 -0.21 12.19
N GLU A 341 -12.51 -0.34 10.86
CA GLU A 341 -11.37 -0.98 10.19
C GLU A 341 -10.06 -0.20 10.39
N LEU A 342 -10.09 1.13 10.33
CA LEU A 342 -8.91 1.95 10.67
C LEU A 342 -8.44 1.71 12.10
N MET A 343 -9.35 1.65 13.07
CA MET A 343 -9.00 1.35 14.46
C MET A 343 -8.43 -0.06 14.62
N LYS A 344 -9.05 -1.07 14.00
CA LYS A 344 -8.55 -2.45 14.00
C LYS A 344 -7.16 -2.55 13.38
N ALA A 345 -6.89 -1.79 12.32
CA ALA A 345 -5.59 -1.74 11.69
C ALA A 345 -4.51 -1.26 12.67
N THR A 346 -4.77 -0.16 13.42
CA THR A 346 -3.80 0.33 14.43
C THR A 346 -3.49 -0.71 15.53
N ILE A 347 -4.51 -1.45 15.97
CA ILE A 347 -4.37 -2.51 16.98
C ILE A 347 -3.57 -3.68 16.41
N THR A 348 -3.92 -4.11 15.20
CA THR A 348 -3.28 -5.24 14.50
C THR A 348 -1.81 -4.95 14.23
N LEU A 349 -1.50 -3.73 13.80
CA LEU A 349 -0.13 -3.27 13.56
C LEU A 349 0.74 -3.38 14.81
N HIS A 350 0.20 -2.98 15.97
CA HIS A 350 0.89 -3.10 17.26
C HIS A 350 1.00 -4.54 17.75
N ARG A 351 -0.03 -5.36 17.53
CA ARG A 351 -0.03 -6.78 17.90
C ARG A 351 1.03 -7.55 17.12
N ASP A 352 1.17 -7.24 15.84
CA ASP A 352 2.02 -7.97 14.91
C ASP A 352 3.45 -7.35 14.83
N ILE A 353 3.83 -6.51 15.79
CA ILE A 353 5.15 -5.84 15.84
C ILE A 353 6.34 -6.81 15.85
N ASN A 354 6.15 -8.03 16.37
CA ASN A 354 7.19 -9.06 16.36
C ASN A 354 7.50 -9.61 14.96
N TYR A 355 6.58 -9.40 14.01
CA TYR A 355 6.75 -9.74 12.60
C TYR A 355 7.39 -8.61 11.79
N MET A 356 7.97 -7.57 12.41
CA MET A 356 8.74 -6.55 11.67
C MET A 356 10.08 -7.11 11.17
N PRO A 357 10.43 -7.04 9.87
CA PRO A 357 11.70 -7.58 9.38
C PRO A 357 12.91 -6.89 10.03
N GLN A 358 13.88 -7.66 10.50
CA GLN A 358 15.04 -7.11 11.24
C GLN A 358 16.04 -6.38 10.34
N ASN A 359 16.15 -6.80 9.07
CA ASN A 359 17.18 -6.35 8.14
C ASN A 359 16.66 -5.34 7.08
N ILE A 360 15.40 -4.92 7.15
CA ILE A 360 14.89 -3.87 6.25
C ILE A 360 14.93 -2.55 7.03
N PRO A 361 15.74 -1.58 6.60
CA PRO A 361 15.79 -0.26 7.22
C PRO A 361 14.44 0.45 7.18
N ILE A 362 14.10 1.13 8.28
CA ILE A 362 12.85 1.89 8.39
C ILE A 362 13.14 3.32 8.83
N LEU A 363 12.57 4.29 8.11
CA LEU A 363 12.53 5.69 8.48
C LEU A 363 11.11 6.11 8.82
N PHE A 364 10.88 6.53 10.05
CA PHE A 364 9.65 7.22 10.44
C PHE A 364 9.88 8.73 10.32
N VAL A 365 8.98 9.43 9.63
CA VAL A 365 8.94 10.89 9.65
C VAL A 365 7.61 11.34 10.21
N HIS A 366 7.60 12.09 11.30
CA HIS A 366 6.34 12.49 11.94
C HIS A 366 6.44 13.87 12.58
N SER A 367 5.46 14.73 12.31
CA SER A 367 5.32 16.02 12.98
C SER A 367 4.85 15.89 14.43
N LYS A 368 5.44 16.66 15.37
CA LYS A 368 4.91 16.77 16.74
C LYS A 368 3.52 17.43 16.79
N ASP A 369 3.23 18.30 15.84
CA ASP A 369 1.99 19.08 15.75
C ASP A 369 0.86 18.35 15.01
N ASP A 370 1.10 17.10 14.59
CA ASP A 370 0.08 16.26 13.98
C ASP A 370 -1.14 16.08 14.89
N ASN A 371 -2.29 16.50 14.38
CA ASN A 371 -3.59 16.45 15.07
C ASN A 371 -4.50 15.31 14.61
N VAL A 372 -4.09 14.55 13.59
CA VAL A 372 -4.81 13.37 13.09
C VAL A 372 -4.16 12.10 13.64
N CYS A 373 -2.87 11.92 13.36
CA CYS A 373 -2.09 10.76 13.80
C CYS A 373 -1.15 11.18 14.94
N CYS A 374 -1.16 10.41 16.02
CA CYS A 374 -0.44 10.80 17.22
C CYS A 374 1.06 10.50 17.11
N TYR A 375 1.91 11.53 17.11
CA TYR A 375 3.37 11.42 17.17
C TYR A 375 3.85 10.43 18.24
N LYS A 376 3.33 10.53 19.47
CA LYS A 376 3.68 9.62 20.57
C LYS A 376 3.35 8.15 20.27
N GLY A 377 2.39 7.89 19.37
CA GLY A 377 2.08 6.56 18.88
C GLY A 377 3.22 6.02 18.01
N THR A 378 3.66 6.81 17.04
CA THR A 378 4.80 6.48 16.17
C THR A 378 6.10 6.32 16.97
N ALA A 379 6.42 7.24 17.88
CA ALA A 379 7.59 7.12 18.74
C ALA A 379 7.55 5.85 19.62
N SER A 380 6.38 5.51 20.17
CA SER A 380 6.23 4.25 20.93
C SER A 380 6.36 3.02 20.04
N PHE A 381 5.91 3.07 18.79
CA PHE A 381 6.01 1.95 17.85
C PHE A 381 7.47 1.75 17.43
N HIS A 382 8.13 2.82 17.01
CA HIS A 382 9.56 2.88 16.69
C HIS A 382 10.40 2.24 17.80
N ASN A 383 10.23 2.67 19.05
CA ASN A 383 11.03 2.17 20.18
C ASN A 383 10.81 0.69 20.51
N LYS A 384 9.67 0.11 20.09
CA LYS A 384 9.34 -1.31 20.33
C LYS A 384 9.69 -2.21 19.16
N ALA A 385 9.81 -1.66 17.95
CA ALA A 385 10.13 -2.42 16.75
C ALA A 385 11.59 -2.90 16.80
N LYS A 386 11.77 -4.21 16.71
CA LYS A 386 13.11 -4.84 16.71
C LYS A 386 13.69 -4.87 15.30
N VAL A 387 14.09 -3.70 14.82
CA VAL A 387 14.68 -3.50 13.48
C VAL A 387 16.08 -2.91 13.65
N LYS A 388 17.08 -3.45 12.92
CA LYS A 388 18.49 -3.06 13.08
C LYS A 388 18.74 -1.59 12.74
N LYS A 389 18.28 -1.15 11.57
CA LYS A 389 18.35 0.24 11.10
C LYS A 389 16.95 0.85 11.20
N ASN A 390 16.69 1.60 12.26
CA ASN A 390 15.38 2.17 12.58
C ASN A 390 15.57 3.62 13.03
N GLU A 391 15.08 4.57 12.25
CA GLU A 391 15.25 6.00 12.48
C GLU A 391 13.89 6.69 12.66
N LEU A 392 13.83 7.68 13.56
CA LEU A 392 12.69 8.58 13.72
C LEU A 392 13.14 10.02 13.49
N HIS A 393 12.81 10.57 12.32
CA HIS A 393 12.95 11.98 12.02
C HIS A 393 11.71 12.74 12.49
N THR A 394 11.92 13.70 13.39
CA THR A 394 10.85 14.52 13.94
C THR A 394 10.78 15.85 13.20
N VAL A 395 9.56 16.22 12.81
CA VAL A 395 9.27 17.51 12.18
C VAL A 395 8.52 18.37 13.19
N ASP A 396 8.77 19.67 13.19
CA ASP A 396 8.07 20.65 14.01
C ASP A 396 7.36 21.65 13.07
N ASP A 397 6.34 22.34 13.57
CA ASP A 397 5.61 23.40 12.84
C ASP A 397 4.87 22.97 11.56
N MET A 398 4.56 21.66 11.43
CA MET A 398 3.77 21.12 10.31
C MET A 398 2.54 20.35 10.76
N GLY A 399 1.45 20.43 10.00
CA GLY A 399 0.24 19.64 10.23
C GLY A 399 0.41 18.15 9.87
N HIS A 400 -0.72 17.45 9.73
CA HIS A 400 -0.72 16.03 9.36
C HIS A 400 -0.22 15.77 7.93
N ALA A 401 -0.53 16.68 7.00
CA ALA A 401 -0.27 16.54 5.58
C ALA A 401 1.17 16.97 5.21
N ILE A 402 2.18 16.39 5.89
CA ILE A 402 3.59 16.77 5.76
C ILE A 402 4.17 16.66 4.35
N THR A 403 3.48 16.01 3.41
CA THR A 403 3.86 15.95 1.99
C THR A 403 3.39 17.17 1.18
N ALA A 404 2.47 17.96 1.73
CA ALA A 404 1.86 19.12 1.08
C ALA A 404 2.01 20.42 1.90
N GLU A 405 2.36 20.36 3.18
CA GLU A 405 2.65 21.55 3.98
C GLU A 405 3.87 22.30 3.39
N PRO A 406 3.90 23.64 3.47
CA PRO A 406 5.10 24.42 3.12
C PRO A 406 6.34 23.90 3.87
N GLY A 407 7.46 23.70 3.18
CA GLY A 407 8.69 23.12 3.74
C GLY A 407 8.79 21.59 3.62
N ASN A 408 7.80 20.92 3.02
CA ASN A 408 7.86 19.48 2.72
C ASN A 408 9.10 19.07 1.91
N GLU A 409 9.72 20.00 1.20
CA GLU A 409 10.93 19.81 0.40
C GLU A 409 12.12 19.33 1.26
N ASP A 410 12.24 19.82 2.50
CA ASP A 410 13.29 19.40 3.43
C ASP A 410 13.09 17.95 3.88
N ILE A 411 11.83 17.54 4.07
CA ILE A 411 11.47 16.16 4.38
C ILE A 411 11.82 15.25 3.21
N LEU A 412 11.44 15.64 2.00
CA LEU A 412 11.75 14.91 0.78
C LEU A 412 13.27 14.75 0.60
N LYS A 413 14.03 15.83 0.81
CA LYS A 413 15.49 15.79 0.76
C LYS A 413 16.06 14.78 1.76
N LYS A 414 15.65 14.85 3.03
CA LYS A 414 16.06 13.89 4.07
C LYS A 414 15.76 12.44 3.67
N ILE A 415 14.62 12.18 3.02
CA ILE A 415 14.27 10.84 2.55
C ILE A 415 15.16 10.38 1.40
N ILE A 416 15.44 11.25 0.42
CA ILE A 416 16.34 10.92 -0.69
C ILE A 416 17.75 10.61 -0.17
N ASP A 417 18.28 11.45 0.73
CA ASP A 417 19.58 11.25 1.38
C ASP A 417 19.60 9.91 2.13
N TRP A 418 18.56 9.62 2.92
CA TRP A 418 18.43 8.35 3.65
C TRP A 418 18.37 7.12 2.73
N ILE A 419 17.65 7.20 1.61
CA ILE A 419 17.59 6.11 0.62
C ILE A 419 18.98 5.87 0.01
N SER A 420 19.70 6.96 -0.30
CA SER A 420 21.08 6.89 -0.80
C SER A 420 22.00 6.19 0.20
N ASP A 421 21.95 6.57 1.47
CA ASP A 421 22.77 5.96 2.54
C ASP A 421 22.45 4.47 2.71
N VAL A 422 21.17 4.09 2.69
CA VAL A 422 20.76 2.69 2.77
C VAL A 422 21.33 1.89 1.60
N ARG A 423 21.31 2.45 0.39
CA ARG A 423 21.82 1.78 -0.80
C ARG A 423 23.34 1.60 -0.77
N SER A 424 24.10 2.62 -0.41
CA SER A 424 25.57 2.52 -0.36
C SER A 424 26.03 1.44 0.62
N ASN A 425 25.41 1.36 1.80
CA ASN A 425 25.74 0.31 2.78
C ASN A 425 25.41 -1.11 2.27
N ASP A 426 24.36 -1.26 1.46
CA ASP A 426 24.01 -2.55 0.85
C ASP A 426 25.04 -2.97 -0.21
N GLU A 427 25.67 -2.02 -0.92
CA GLU A 427 26.73 -2.29 -1.90
C GLU A 427 28.02 -2.73 -1.17
N ASP A 428 28.42 -2.04 -0.10
CA ASP A 428 29.60 -2.37 0.71
C ASP A 428 29.52 -3.75 1.38
N GLU A 429 28.35 -4.13 1.91
CA GLU A 429 28.14 -5.47 2.51
C GLU A 429 28.36 -6.59 1.47
N ASN A 430 27.91 -6.39 0.22
CA ASN A 430 28.09 -7.38 -0.85
C ASN A 430 29.55 -7.48 -1.34
N GLU A 431 30.32 -6.39 -1.32
CA GLU A 431 31.75 -6.43 -1.68
C GLU A 431 32.60 -7.10 -0.60
N SER A 432 32.20 -7.01 0.67
CA SER A 432 32.92 -7.65 1.79
C SER A 432 32.70 -9.16 1.92
N GLU A 433 31.70 -9.71 1.21
CA GLU A 433 31.36 -11.15 1.20
C GLU A 433 31.97 -11.92 0.01
N ILE A 434 32.72 -11.24 -0.88
CA ILE A 434 33.46 -11.80 -2.01
C ILE A 434 34.94 -11.89 -1.66
#